data_AF-A0A452Z0E7-F1
#
_entry.id   AF-A0A452Z0E7-F1
#
_cell.length_a   1.000
_cell.length_b   1.000
_cell.length_c   1.000
_cell.angle_alpha   90.00
_cell.angle_beta   90.00
_cell.angle_gamma   90.00
#
_symmetry.space_group_name_H-M   'P 1'
#
loop_
_entity.id
_entity.type
_entity.pdbx_description
1 polymer ?
#
loop_
_entity_poly.entity_id
_entity_poly.type
_entity_poly.pdbx_seq_one_letter_code
_entity_poly.pdbx_strand_id
1 'polypeptide(L)'
;MAEPDHIFVKPLPNLAHEEKGPVSNIDPIGNSPVIIQKAQLEKIAPTWMNVSLKMKEDVETDKAFGWVLEMYAYAVASALHGVHHSLQKDFMIQPPWDAKSDNTFIIHYTYGCDYSLKGELTYGKIGEWRFDKRSYLRSPPPRNLSLPPPGVPESVATLVKMVNEATANIVGWDDEI
;
A
#
# COMPACT_ATOMS: atom_id res chain seq x y z
N MET A 1 5.14 -7.36 10.38
CA MET A 1 5.62 -8.43 9.47
C MET A 1 5.44 -7.90 8.06
N ALA A 2 6.39 -8.07 7.15
CA ALA A 2 6.31 -7.44 5.82
C ALA A 2 5.31 -8.20 4.94
N GLU A 3 4.13 -7.62 4.71
CA GLU A 3 3.13 -8.17 3.79
C GLU A 3 3.48 -7.79 2.34
N PRO A 4 3.50 -8.75 1.39
CA PRO A 4 3.79 -8.45 -0.01
C PRO A 4 2.55 -7.86 -0.69
N ASP A 5 2.40 -6.54 -0.61
CA ASP A 5 1.29 -5.76 -1.20
C ASP A 5 1.60 -5.20 -2.61
N HIS A 6 2.65 -5.72 -3.25
CA HIS A 6 3.31 -5.06 -4.39
C HIS A 6 3.66 -6.06 -5.50
N ILE A 7 3.01 -5.92 -6.65
CA ILE A 7 3.46 -6.51 -7.92
C ILE A 7 4.21 -5.42 -8.68
N PHE A 8 5.52 -5.58 -8.86
CA PHE A 8 6.40 -4.57 -9.45
C PHE A 8 6.46 -4.67 -10.98
N VAL A 9 6.23 -3.55 -11.69
CA VAL A 9 6.35 -3.50 -13.16
C VAL A 9 7.38 -2.47 -13.66
N LYS A 10 7.68 -1.40 -12.90
CA LYS A 10 8.81 -0.44 -13.07
C LYS A 10 9.04 0.40 -11.79
N PRO A 11 10.13 1.21 -11.65
CA PRO A 11 10.47 2.02 -10.46
C PRO A 11 10.30 3.57 -10.62
N LEU A 12 10.32 4.33 -9.49
CA LEU A 12 10.71 5.77 -9.21
C LEU A 12 9.75 6.49 -8.17
N PRO A 13 10.05 7.64 -7.49
CA PRO A 13 10.36 7.55 -6.03
C PRO A 13 9.98 8.69 -5.01
N ASN A 14 9.19 8.38 -3.94
CA ASN A 14 9.52 8.59 -2.48
C ASN A 14 8.91 9.77 -1.59
N LEU A 15 9.60 10.70 -0.82
CA LEU A 15 9.21 12.12 -0.31
C LEU A 15 9.69 12.67 1.16
N ALA A 16 9.33 13.87 1.79
CA ALA A 16 10.08 14.55 2.99
C ALA A 16 9.46 15.53 4.16
N HIS A 17 9.72 16.91 4.33
CA HIS A 17 9.53 18.10 5.38
C HIS A 17 9.64 17.78 6.92
N GLU A 18 10.14 18.77 7.70
CA GLU A 18 9.65 19.26 9.02
C GLU A 18 10.51 20.54 9.41
N GLU A 19 10.39 21.25 10.56
CA GLU A 19 11.27 22.37 11.06
C GLU A 19 12.80 22.19 10.85
N LYS A 20 13.19 20.98 10.49
CA LYS A 20 14.34 20.56 9.68
C LYS A 20 14.35 21.16 8.24
N GLY A 21 14.00 22.43 8.12
CA GLY A 21 13.81 23.14 6.86
C GLY A 21 12.36 23.13 6.35
N PRO A 22 11.66 24.25 6.59
CA PRO A 22 10.85 24.49 7.80
C PRO A 22 9.71 23.47 7.93
N VAL A 23 8.69 23.67 8.78
CA VAL A 23 7.55 22.75 9.00
C VAL A 23 7.02 22.01 7.75
N SER A 24 7.02 22.65 6.57
CA SER A 24 6.56 22.06 5.27
C SER A 24 8.56 21.39 2.59
N ASN A 25 9.87 21.02 2.67
CA ASN A 25 10.47 19.91 1.96
C ASN A 25 9.62 18.58 1.98
N ILE A 26 8.33 18.50 2.46
CA ILE A 26 7.30 17.39 2.43
C ILE A 26 6.49 17.86 1.21
N ASP A 27 6.94 17.67 -0.04
CA ASP A 27 7.17 16.34 -0.59
C ASP A 27 6.20 15.33 0.08
N PRO A 28 4.97 15.14 -0.42
CA PRO A 28 3.93 14.35 0.27
C PRO A 28 4.10 12.83 0.10
N ILE A 29 4.59 12.13 1.14
CA ILE A 29 4.87 10.69 1.06
C ILE A 29 3.59 9.85 1.06
N GLY A 30 3.09 9.53 -0.12
CA GLY A 30 2.12 8.47 -0.29
C GLY A 30 1.52 8.34 -1.69
N ASN A 31 0.94 7.20 -2.03
CA ASN A 31 0.95 5.95 -1.25
C ASN A 31 2.22 5.10 -1.50
N SER A 32 2.26 3.89 -0.95
CA SER A 32 3.34 2.91 -1.17
C SER A 32 3.34 2.41 -2.63
N PRO A 33 4.50 2.21 -3.30
CA PRO A 33 5.82 2.03 -2.69
C PRO A 33 6.77 3.24 -2.70
N VAL A 34 7.62 3.23 -1.69
CA VAL A 34 8.73 4.16 -1.41
C VAL A 34 10.03 3.57 -1.97
N ILE A 35 10.71 4.29 -2.87
CA ILE A 35 11.94 3.81 -3.56
C ILE A 35 13.14 4.68 -3.16
N ILE A 36 14.13 4.07 -2.51
CA ILE A 36 15.28 4.73 -1.86
C ILE A 36 16.59 4.01 -2.19
N GLN A 37 17.72 4.72 -2.25
CA GLN A 37 19.03 4.08 -2.35
C GLN A 37 19.44 3.47 -1.00
N LYS A 38 20.10 2.29 -1.00
CA LYS A 38 20.54 1.61 0.23
C LYS A 38 21.28 2.53 1.22
N ALA A 39 22.23 3.33 0.74
CA ALA A 39 23.00 4.27 1.57
C ALA A 39 22.15 5.43 2.15
N GLN A 40 21.09 5.85 1.45
CA GLN A 40 20.12 6.82 1.99
C GLN A 40 19.24 6.17 3.06
N LEU A 41 18.80 4.93 2.85
CA LEU A 41 18.04 4.16 3.84
C LEU A 41 18.86 3.92 5.11
N GLU A 42 20.13 3.53 4.97
CA GLU A 42 21.08 3.36 6.08
C GLU A 42 21.30 4.67 6.86
N LYS A 43 21.32 5.81 6.17
CA LYS A 43 21.41 7.15 6.79
C LYS A 43 20.17 7.49 7.64
N ILE A 44 18.96 7.21 7.13
CA ILE A 44 17.72 7.59 7.83
C ILE A 44 17.24 6.56 8.85
N ALA A 45 17.53 5.26 8.69
CA ALA A 45 16.94 4.20 9.50
C ALA A 45 17.07 4.39 11.03
N PRO A 46 18.22 4.81 11.60
CA PRO A 46 18.32 5.09 13.04
C PRO A 46 17.44 6.26 13.48
N THR A 47 17.22 7.23 12.59
CA THR A 47 16.35 8.39 12.85
C THR A 47 14.88 8.02 12.68
N TRP A 48 14.53 7.24 11.65
CA TRP A 48 13.19 6.72 11.43
C TRP A 48 12.72 5.89 12.63
N MET A 49 13.52 4.93 13.11
CA MET A 49 13.25 4.19 14.34
C MET A 49 12.97 5.12 15.53
N ASN A 50 13.87 6.08 15.78
CA ASN A 50 13.76 6.99 16.92
C ASN A 50 12.58 7.98 16.81
N VAL A 51 12.12 8.31 15.59
CA VAL A 51 10.92 9.12 15.37
C VAL A 51 9.66 8.26 15.52
N SER A 52 9.64 7.04 14.97
CA SER A 52 8.51 6.10 15.11
C SER A 52 8.21 5.79 16.57
N LEU A 53 9.25 5.52 17.38
CA LEU A 53 9.09 5.27 18.82
C LEU A 53 8.51 6.50 19.54
N LYS A 54 9.07 7.69 19.31
CA LYS A 54 8.54 8.94 19.90
C LYS A 54 7.11 9.24 19.48
N MET A 55 6.75 8.98 18.22
CA MET A 55 5.39 9.16 17.72
C MET A 55 4.41 8.11 18.25
N LYS A 56 4.90 6.98 18.77
CA LYS A 56 4.10 5.94 19.45
C LYS A 56 4.03 6.13 20.96
N GLU A 57 5.00 6.81 21.56
CA GLU A 57 5.02 7.20 22.98
C GLU A 57 4.20 8.47 23.24
N ASP A 58 4.11 9.39 22.27
CA ASP A 58 3.24 10.57 22.36
C ASP A 58 1.76 10.24 22.06
N VAL A 59 0.89 10.67 22.97
CA VAL A 59 -0.53 10.34 22.98
C VAL A 59 -1.29 10.99 21.82
N GLU A 60 -0.91 12.19 21.39
CA GLU A 60 -1.63 12.89 20.32
C GLU A 60 -1.18 12.41 18.93
N THR A 61 0.10 12.08 18.73
CA THR A 61 0.54 11.49 17.45
C THR A 61 0.10 10.05 17.26
N ASP A 62 0.09 9.21 18.31
CA ASP A 62 -0.45 7.84 18.19
C ASP A 62 -1.97 7.86 17.94
N LYS A 63 -2.69 8.80 18.58
CA LYS A 63 -4.13 9.02 18.35
C LYS A 63 -4.44 9.60 16.97
N ALA A 64 -3.56 10.43 16.40
CA ALA A 64 -3.75 11.03 15.09
C ALA A 64 -3.37 10.11 13.93
N PHE A 65 -2.28 9.34 14.05
CA PHE A 65 -1.72 8.54 12.95
C PHE A 65 -1.87 7.03 13.14
N GLY A 66 -1.95 6.53 14.39
CA GLY A 66 -2.17 5.12 14.70
C GLY A 66 -1.28 4.16 13.89
N TRP A 67 -1.91 3.18 13.22
CA TRP A 67 -1.18 2.14 12.49
C TRP A 67 -0.36 2.63 11.28
N VAL A 68 -0.57 3.87 10.79
CA VAL A 68 0.26 4.47 9.73
C VAL A 68 1.37 5.38 10.25
N LEU A 69 1.57 5.53 11.57
CA LEU A 69 2.55 6.46 12.16
C LEU A 69 3.97 6.25 11.60
N GLU A 70 4.37 5.02 11.32
CA GLU A 70 5.71 4.71 10.80
C GLU A 70 5.97 5.29 9.40
N MET A 71 4.92 5.52 8.60
CA MET A 71 5.04 6.17 7.28
C MET A 71 5.31 7.68 7.43
N TYR A 72 4.66 8.33 8.39
CA TYR A 72 4.91 9.73 8.73
C TYR A 72 6.28 9.90 9.41
N ALA A 73 6.67 8.96 10.29
CA ALA A 73 8.00 8.93 10.88
C ALA A 73 9.12 8.75 9.84
N TYR A 74 8.90 7.93 8.81
CA TYR A 74 9.79 7.81 7.66
C TYR A 74 9.96 9.14 6.93
N ALA A 75 8.88 9.91 6.77
CA ALA A 75 8.93 11.24 6.13
C ALA A 75 9.74 12.25 6.94
N VAL A 76 9.39 12.36 8.22
CA VAL A 76 9.99 13.25 9.22
C VAL A 76 11.46 12.89 9.50
N ALA A 77 11.90 11.68 9.14
CA ALA A 77 13.29 11.23 9.10
C ALA A 77 14.00 11.51 7.76
N SER A 78 13.33 11.33 6.62
CA SER A 78 13.87 11.67 5.28
C SER A 78 14.17 13.17 5.18
N ALA A 79 13.25 14.00 5.68
CA ALA A 79 13.44 15.44 5.88
C ALA A 79 14.69 15.79 6.70
N LEU A 80 14.85 15.16 7.87
CA LEU A 80 15.97 15.39 8.80
C LEU A 80 17.35 15.25 8.15
N HIS A 81 17.43 14.41 7.13
CA HIS A 81 18.67 14.02 6.48
C HIS A 81 18.84 14.61 5.07
N GLY A 82 17.93 15.49 4.63
CA GLY A 82 17.93 16.04 3.27
C GLY A 82 17.79 14.93 2.21
N VAL A 83 17.09 13.85 2.53
CA VAL A 83 16.81 12.78 1.58
C VAL A 83 15.57 13.19 0.79
N HIS A 84 15.83 13.86 -0.33
CA HIS A 84 14.81 14.34 -1.26
C HIS A 84 14.51 13.32 -2.36
N HIS A 85 13.32 13.49 -2.93
CA HIS A 85 12.56 12.48 -3.65
C HIS A 85 11.51 13.18 -4.56
N SER A 86 10.56 12.48 -5.17
CA SER A 86 9.61 13.05 -6.16
C SER A 86 8.34 12.20 -6.35
N LEU A 87 7.15 12.82 -6.29
CA LEU A 87 5.86 12.13 -6.47
C LEU A 87 5.64 11.70 -7.92
N GLN A 88 5.33 10.43 -8.13
CA GLN A 88 4.88 9.87 -9.40
C GLN A 88 3.42 9.44 -9.24
N LYS A 89 2.48 10.28 -9.67
CA LYS A 89 1.04 10.06 -9.43
C LYS A 89 0.51 8.88 -10.23
N ASP A 90 0.89 8.78 -11.49
CA ASP A 90 0.44 7.73 -12.42
C ASP A 90 1.20 6.41 -12.21
N PHE A 91 1.95 6.26 -11.11
CA PHE A 91 2.79 5.10 -10.87
C PHE A 91 1.99 3.86 -10.45
N MET A 92 0.83 4.06 -9.81
CA MET A 92 0.11 3.03 -9.09
C MET A 92 -1.37 3.36 -8.90
N ILE A 93 -2.16 2.35 -8.57
CA ILE A 93 -3.58 2.46 -8.21
C ILE A 93 -3.90 1.70 -6.92
N GLN A 94 -4.91 2.17 -6.19
CA GLN A 94 -5.41 1.58 -4.95
C GLN A 94 -6.88 1.20 -5.09
N PRO A 95 -7.22 0.00 -5.62
CA PRO A 95 -8.56 -0.54 -5.50
C PRO A 95 -8.95 -0.64 -4.01
N PRO A 96 -10.21 -0.30 -3.62
CA PRO A 96 -11.36 0.02 -4.47
C PRO A 96 -11.49 1.50 -4.88
N TRP A 97 -10.57 2.38 -4.47
CA TRP A 97 -10.70 3.83 -4.61
C TRP A 97 -10.40 4.33 -6.04
N ASP A 98 -9.29 3.88 -6.63
CA ASP A 98 -8.92 4.21 -8.00
C ASP A 98 -9.66 3.28 -8.97
N ALA A 99 -10.52 3.82 -9.83
CA ALA A 99 -11.51 3.04 -10.55
C ALA A 99 -11.03 2.36 -11.85
N LYS A 100 -9.84 2.72 -12.33
CA LYS A 100 -9.24 2.31 -13.61
C LYS A 100 -7.77 1.94 -13.42
N SER A 101 -7.24 1.02 -14.22
CA SER A 101 -5.81 0.65 -14.26
C SER A 101 -4.99 1.41 -15.32
N ASP A 102 -5.66 2.18 -16.20
CA ASP A 102 -5.05 2.94 -17.30
C ASP A 102 -3.75 3.67 -16.91
N ASN A 103 -2.70 3.52 -17.72
CA ASN A 103 -1.38 4.16 -17.59
C ASN A 103 -0.56 3.88 -16.30
N THR A 104 -0.99 2.96 -15.43
CA THR A 104 -0.29 2.70 -14.15
C THR A 104 0.56 1.42 -14.12
N PHE A 105 1.48 1.30 -13.15
CA PHE A 105 2.47 0.23 -13.07
C PHE A 105 2.31 -0.72 -11.88
N ILE A 106 1.57 -0.35 -10.84
CA ILE A 106 1.45 -1.15 -9.60
C ILE A 106 0.01 -1.11 -9.09
N ILE A 107 -0.54 -2.26 -8.70
CA ILE A 107 -1.80 -2.34 -7.95
C ILE A 107 -1.47 -2.55 -6.47
N HIS A 108 -1.78 -1.56 -5.64
CA HIS A 108 -1.54 -1.55 -4.20
C HIS A 108 -2.84 -1.94 -3.46
N TYR A 109 -3.03 -3.24 -3.22
CA TYR A 109 -4.27 -3.84 -2.72
C TYR A 109 -4.41 -3.83 -1.19
N THR A 110 -4.16 -2.69 -0.56
CA THR A 110 -4.20 -2.55 0.91
C THR A 110 -5.61 -2.75 1.48
N TYR A 111 -6.65 -2.36 0.75
CA TYR A 111 -8.02 -2.28 1.26
C TYR A 111 -8.87 -3.50 0.87
N GLY A 112 -9.82 -3.85 1.73
CA GLY A 112 -10.87 -4.81 1.38
C GLY A 112 -11.76 -4.26 0.26
N CYS A 113 -11.85 -5.00 -0.83
CA CYS A 113 -12.75 -4.75 -1.94
C CYS A 113 -14.07 -5.47 -1.66
N ASP A 114 -14.89 -4.91 -0.77
CA ASP A 114 -16.18 -5.43 -0.34
C ASP A 114 -17.34 -4.77 -1.09
N TYR A 115 -18.18 -5.55 -1.78
CA TYR A 115 -19.24 -5.05 -2.66
C TYR A 115 -20.56 -5.83 -2.51
N SER A 116 -21.68 -5.16 -2.81
CA SER A 116 -22.96 -5.83 -3.09
C SER A 116 -22.93 -6.52 -4.45
N LEU A 117 -23.86 -7.45 -4.70
CA LEU A 117 -24.06 -8.09 -6.01
C LEU A 117 -24.54 -7.13 -7.11
N LYS A 118 -24.80 -5.85 -6.77
CA LYS A 118 -25.08 -4.75 -7.71
C LYS A 118 -23.86 -3.88 -8.00
N GLY A 119 -22.70 -4.19 -7.42
CA GLY A 119 -21.46 -3.42 -7.55
C GLY A 119 -21.35 -2.21 -6.63
N GLU A 120 -22.15 -2.12 -5.56
CA GLU A 120 -22.10 -1.00 -4.59
C GLU A 120 -21.05 -1.28 -3.50
N LEU A 121 -20.11 -0.37 -3.26
CA LEU A 121 -19.03 -0.54 -2.27
C LEU A 121 -19.57 -0.55 -0.83
N THR A 122 -19.33 -1.61 -0.06
CA THR A 122 -19.81 -1.79 1.32
C THR A 122 -18.75 -1.47 2.37
N TYR A 123 -18.17 -0.26 2.32
CA TYR A 123 -17.06 0.14 3.20
C TYR A 123 -17.32 -0.15 4.69
N GLY A 124 -16.33 -0.76 5.35
CA GLY A 124 -16.40 -1.14 6.77
C GLY A 124 -17.29 -2.36 7.08
N LYS A 125 -17.77 -3.09 6.07
CA LYS A 125 -18.58 -4.31 6.20
C LYS A 125 -18.11 -5.37 5.21
N ILE A 126 -18.30 -6.64 5.55
CA ILE A 126 -18.10 -7.75 4.61
C ILE A 126 -19.18 -7.66 3.52
N GLY A 127 -18.75 -7.62 2.26
CA GLY A 127 -19.63 -7.57 1.09
C GLY A 127 -20.28 -8.91 0.76
N GLU A 128 -21.27 -8.89 -0.13
CA GLU A 128 -21.82 -10.12 -0.75
C GLU A 128 -20.81 -10.74 -1.73
N TRP A 129 -20.01 -9.89 -2.37
CA TRP A 129 -18.74 -10.25 -3.00
C TRP A 129 -17.60 -9.53 -2.27
N ARG A 130 -16.45 -10.21 -2.12
CA ARG A 130 -15.29 -9.70 -1.36
C ARG A 130 -13.97 -10.19 -1.95
N PHE A 131 -13.01 -9.28 -2.09
CA PHE A 131 -11.59 -9.62 -2.12
C PHE A 131 -10.84 -8.81 -1.04
N ASP A 132 -10.20 -9.49 -0.09
CA ASP A 132 -9.29 -8.88 0.89
C ASP A 132 -8.22 -9.90 1.26
N LYS A 133 -6.94 -9.52 1.11
CA LYS A 133 -5.79 -10.37 1.49
C LYS A 133 -5.87 -10.86 2.94
N ARG A 134 -6.53 -10.13 3.84
CA ARG A 134 -6.69 -10.50 5.27
C ARG A 134 -7.55 -11.74 5.48
N SER A 135 -8.33 -12.15 4.49
CA SER A 135 -9.04 -13.43 4.50
C SER A 135 -8.12 -14.64 4.25
N TYR A 136 -6.84 -14.41 3.91
CA TYR A 136 -5.86 -15.44 3.50
C TYR A 136 -4.57 -15.39 4.35
N LEU A 137 -4.65 -14.97 5.62
CA LEU A 137 -3.49 -14.81 6.52
C LEU A 137 -2.80 -16.11 6.98
N ARG A 138 -3.30 -17.29 6.59
CA ARG A 138 -2.80 -18.61 7.03
C ARG A 138 -2.68 -19.64 5.90
N SER A 139 -3.03 -19.26 4.68
CA SER A 139 -3.10 -20.13 3.52
C SER A 139 -3.12 -19.24 2.27
N PRO A 140 -2.49 -19.63 1.16
CA PRO A 140 -2.57 -18.87 -0.08
C PRO A 140 -4.05 -18.66 -0.53
N PRO A 141 -4.37 -17.54 -1.21
CA PRO A 141 -5.67 -17.38 -1.85
C PRO A 141 -5.99 -18.56 -2.79
N PRO A 142 -7.19 -19.15 -2.75
CA PRO A 142 -7.51 -20.30 -3.57
C PRO A 142 -7.54 -19.92 -5.06
N ARG A 143 -7.15 -20.86 -5.93
CA ARG A 143 -7.23 -20.70 -7.38
C ARG A 143 -8.66 -20.40 -7.84
N ASN A 144 -8.79 -19.62 -8.91
CA ASN A 144 -10.06 -19.32 -9.57
C ASN A 144 -11.10 -18.64 -8.63
N LEU A 145 -10.67 -17.55 -7.99
CA LEU A 145 -11.54 -16.59 -7.30
C LEU A 145 -12.63 -16.06 -8.24
N SER A 146 -13.83 -15.84 -7.71
CA SER A 146 -14.92 -15.23 -8.47
C SER A 146 -14.57 -13.80 -8.86
N LEU A 147 -14.75 -13.46 -10.14
CA LEU A 147 -14.69 -12.08 -10.61
C LEU A 147 -15.79 -11.23 -9.93
N PRO A 148 -15.55 -9.94 -9.69
CA PRO A 148 -16.53 -9.07 -9.06
C PRO A 148 -17.81 -8.89 -9.91
N PRO A 149 -18.95 -8.55 -9.28
CA PRO A 149 -20.21 -8.31 -9.98
C PRO A 149 -20.15 -7.10 -10.92
N PRO A 150 -21.07 -7.00 -11.90
CA PRO A 150 -21.21 -5.81 -12.75
C PRO A 150 -21.41 -4.54 -11.91
N GLY A 151 -20.79 -3.44 -12.36
CA GLY A 151 -20.81 -2.15 -11.65
C GLY A 151 -19.59 -1.91 -10.74
N VAL A 152 -18.88 -2.97 -10.33
CA VAL A 152 -17.59 -2.84 -9.63
C VAL A 152 -16.53 -2.23 -10.56
N PRO A 153 -15.60 -1.38 -10.07
CA PRO A 153 -14.57 -0.77 -10.90
C PRO A 153 -13.65 -1.77 -11.62
N GLU A 154 -13.14 -1.34 -12.78
CA GLU A 154 -12.28 -2.16 -13.64
C GLU A 154 -10.99 -2.57 -12.93
N SER A 155 -10.40 -1.67 -12.14
CA SER A 155 -9.21 -1.90 -11.33
C SER A 155 -9.34 -3.09 -10.37
N VAL A 156 -10.49 -3.25 -9.70
CA VAL A 156 -10.80 -4.38 -8.81
C VAL A 156 -10.93 -5.67 -9.61
N ALA A 157 -11.61 -5.62 -10.76
CA ALA A 157 -11.73 -6.77 -11.64
C ALA A 157 -10.37 -7.21 -12.21
N THR A 158 -9.48 -6.26 -12.50
CA THR A 158 -8.12 -6.52 -13.02
C THR A 158 -7.19 -7.05 -11.93
N LEU A 159 -7.26 -6.54 -10.69
CA LEU A 159 -6.62 -7.14 -9.52
C LEU A 159 -6.96 -8.63 -9.37
N VAL A 160 -8.24 -8.98 -9.40
CA VAL A 160 -8.69 -10.38 -9.21
C VAL A 160 -8.31 -11.27 -10.40
N LYS A 161 -8.31 -10.74 -11.64
CA LYS A 161 -7.76 -11.46 -12.80
C LYS A 161 -6.26 -11.76 -12.64
N MET A 162 -5.46 -10.79 -12.20
CA MET A 162 -4.02 -10.98 -11.99
C MET A 162 -3.73 -11.98 -10.87
N VAL A 163 -4.51 -11.97 -9.78
CA VAL A 163 -4.44 -13.02 -8.74
C VAL A 163 -4.81 -14.38 -9.31
N ASN A 164 -5.88 -14.49 -10.10
CA ASN A 164 -6.25 -15.74 -10.77
C ASN A 164 -5.17 -16.24 -11.76
N GLU A 165 -4.54 -15.35 -12.51
CA GLU A 165 -3.43 -15.68 -13.41
C GLU A 165 -2.20 -16.18 -12.63
N ALA A 166 -1.83 -15.49 -11.55
CA ALA A 166 -0.71 -15.90 -10.69
C ALA A 166 -0.99 -17.25 -10.00
N THR A 167 -2.14 -17.40 -9.35
CA THR A 167 -2.55 -18.66 -8.69
C THR A 167 -2.59 -19.82 -9.67
N ALA A 168 -3.02 -19.60 -10.92
CA ALA A 168 -3.08 -20.63 -11.95
C ALA A 168 -1.68 -21.10 -12.41
N ASN A 169 -0.73 -20.18 -12.59
CA ASN A 169 0.57 -20.48 -13.20
C ASN A 169 1.70 -20.80 -12.21
N ILE A 170 1.54 -20.51 -10.92
CA ILE A 170 2.54 -20.85 -9.90
C ILE A 170 2.45 -22.34 -9.54
N VAL A 171 3.60 -23.02 -9.66
CA VAL A 171 3.80 -24.41 -9.23
C VAL A 171 3.91 -24.44 -7.70
N GLY A 172 3.22 -25.38 -7.05
CA GLY A 172 3.17 -25.47 -5.59
C GLY A 172 2.35 -24.37 -4.91
N TRP A 173 1.50 -23.65 -5.66
CA TRP A 173 0.66 -22.58 -5.10
C TRP A 173 -0.28 -23.04 -3.99
N ASP A 174 -0.69 -24.31 -4.00
CA ASP A 174 -1.66 -24.90 -3.07
C ASP A 174 -0.98 -25.70 -1.95
N ASP A 175 0.37 -25.72 -1.92
CA ASP A 175 1.16 -26.37 -0.88
C ASP A 175 1.16 -25.50 0.39
N GLU A 176 1.07 -26.12 1.57
CA GLU A 176 1.13 -25.40 2.86
C GLU A 176 2.56 -24.88 3.15
N ILE A 177 2.65 -23.66 3.70
CA ILE A 177 3.90 -22.92 4.00
C ILE A 177 4.32 -23.10 5.46
#